data_AF-X0RHU0-F1
#
_entry.id   AF-X0RHU0-F1
#
_cell.length_a   1.000
_cell.length_b   1.000
_cell.length_c   1.000
_cell.angle_alpha   90.00
_cell.angle_beta   90.00
_cell.angle_gamma   90.00
#
_symmetry.space_group_name_H-M   'P 1'
#
loop_
_entity.id
_entity.type
_entity.pdbx_description
1 polymer ?
#
loop_
_entity_poly.entity_id
_entity_poly.type
_entity_poly.pdbx_seq_one_letter_code
_entity_poly.pdbx_strand_id
1 'polypeptide(L)'
;MKNVQSVRTILLEKRDAQFIHMYINNIRSRDSKSHMLFLSLQAPYAPLSKSGLKKLIATINEKIKSKHPQFFDKNYVDSIDKISAHILRHTWAYMMLKHSYQSYLDSYNKAQAMENAIESLRKMAGWSLNSTMPYLYASRFISENANLANIQRITKVGAHYDH
;
A
#
# COMPACT_ATOMS: atom_id res chain seq x y z
N MET A 1 13.79 19.88 8.11
CA MET A 1 13.76 19.45 9.53
C MET A 1 12.87 18.23 9.67
N LYS A 2 13.39 17.10 10.19
CA LYS A 2 12.57 15.94 10.57
C LYS A 2 11.94 16.26 11.93
N ASN A 3 10.64 16.50 11.99
CA ASN A 3 9.93 16.73 13.24
C ASN A 3 9.59 15.38 13.91
N VAL A 4 9.18 15.38 15.18
CA VAL A 4 8.80 14.17 15.93
C VAL A 4 7.73 13.35 15.20
N GLN A 5 6.86 14.03 14.43
CA GLN A 5 5.82 13.40 13.60
C GLN A 5 6.37 12.53 12.44
N SER A 6 7.66 12.66 12.09
CA SER A 6 8.30 11.90 11.01
C SER A 6 8.92 10.58 11.48
N VAL A 7 9.13 10.41 12.79
CA VAL A 7 9.63 9.18 13.40
C VAL A 7 8.43 8.27 13.71
N ARG A 8 8.51 7.01 13.28
CA ARG A 8 7.44 6.04 13.51
C ARG A 8 7.99 4.63 13.58
N THR A 9 7.28 3.81 14.33
CA THR A 9 7.48 2.37 14.38
C THR A 9 6.44 1.71 13.49
N ILE A 10 6.88 0.90 12.54
CA ILE A 10 6.00 0.06 11.72
C ILE A 10 6.18 -1.36 12.23
N LEU A 11 5.09 -1.96 12.70
CA LEU A 11 5.07 -3.37 13.04
C LEU A 11 5.11 -4.18 11.74
N LEU A 12 5.97 -5.19 11.72
CA LEU A 12 6.06 -6.12 10.59
C LEU A 12 5.18 -7.32 10.88
N GLU A 13 4.45 -7.77 9.86
CA GLU A 13 3.83 -9.08 9.90
C GLU A 13 4.91 -10.16 10.04
N LYS A 14 4.55 -11.30 10.65
CA LYS A 14 5.48 -12.42 10.85
C LYS A 14 6.17 -12.82 9.54
N ARG A 15 5.42 -12.82 8.44
CA ARG A 15 5.92 -13.16 7.10
C ARG A 15 6.93 -12.14 6.58
N ASP A 16 6.69 -10.85 6.78
CA ASP A 16 7.61 -9.79 6.35
C ASP A 16 8.93 -9.88 7.12
N ALA A 17 8.85 -10.12 8.44
CA ALA A 17 10.03 -10.35 9.27
C ALA A 17 10.83 -11.58 8.80
N GLN A 18 10.14 -12.67 8.42
CA GLN A 18 10.79 -13.86 7.86
C GLN A 18 11.50 -13.57 6.53
N PHE A 19 10.91 -12.78 5.63
CA PHE A 19 11.58 -12.40 4.38
C PHE A 19 12.81 -11.53 4.60
N ILE A 20 12.74 -10.59 5.54
CA ILE A 20 13.90 -9.77 5.91
C ILE A 20 15.00 -10.67 6.49
N HIS A 21 14.65 -11.60 7.38
CA HIS A 21 15.61 -12.53 7.97
C HIS A 21 16.26 -13.42 6.90
N MET A 22 15.47 -13.96 5.98
CA MET A 22 15.97 -14.75 4.84
C MET A 22 16.92 -13.92 3.98
N TYR A 23 16.60 -12.66 3.68
CA TYR A 23 17.48 -11.78 2.92
C TYR A 23 18.81 -11.53 3.65
N ILE A 24 18.76 -11.19 4.94
CA ILE A 24 19.95 -10.92 5.76
C ILE A 24 20.87 -12.14 5.80
N ASN A 25 20.30 -13.34 5.96
CA ASN A 25 21.10 -14.55 6.17
C ASN A 25 21.64 -15.16 4.88
N ASN A 26 20.92 -15.02 3.76
CA ASN A 26 21.19 -15.80 2.54
C ASN A 26 21.55 -14.97 1.31
N ILE A 27 21.24 -13.66 1.30
CA ILE A 27 21.41 -12.81 0.10
C ILE A 27 22.37 -11.65 0.39
N ARG A 28 22.25 -11.04 1.56
CA ARG A 28 23.09 -9.92 1.95
C ARG A 28 24.54 -10.37 2.13
N SER A 29 25.46 -9.76 1.40
CA SER A 29 26.89 -10.05 1.54
C SER A 29 27.41 -9.72 2.94
N ARG A 30 28.16 -10.65 3.53
CA ARG A 30 28.83 -10.49 4.82
C ARG A 30 30.07 -9.59 4.75
N ASP A 31 30.60 -9.38 3.55
CA ASP A 31 31.81 -8.56 3.32
C ASP A 31 31.51 -7.05 3.30
N SER A 32 30.23 -6.67 3.29
CA SER A 32 29.82 -5.27 3.30
C SER A 32 30.11 -4.61 4.66
N LYS A 33 30.83 -3.48 4.62
CA LYS A 33 31.02 -2.60 5.79
C LYS A 33 29.82 -1.68 6.08
N SER A 34 28.80 -1.65 5.22
CA SER A 34 27.64 -0.77 5.40
C SER A 34 26.64 -1.30 6.43
N HIS A 35 26.12 -0.43 7.29
CA HIS A 35 25.01 -0.73 8.21
C HIS A 35 23.60 -0.63 7.57
N MET A 36 23.51 -0.25 6.28
CA MET A 36 22.22 -0.19 5.58
C MET A 36 21.67 -1.59 5.32
N LEU A 37 20.36 -1.80 5.49
CA LEU A 37 19.72 -3.11 5.34
C LEU A 37 19.89 -3.68 3.93
N PHE A 38 19.46 -2.95 2.89
CA PHE A 38 19.48 -3.41 1.51
C PHE A 38 20.72 -2.92 0.76
N LEU A 39 21.43 -3.84 0.11
CA LEU A 39 22.66 -3.58 -0.65
C LEU A 39 22.54 -4.01 -2.11
N SER A 40 23.41 -3.44 -2.93
CA SER A 40 23.80 -4.04 -4.20
C SER A 40 24.46 -5.40 -3.99
N LEU A 41 24.27 -6.32 -4.93
CA LEU A 41 24.96 -7.60 -4.96
C LEU A 41 26.38 -7.50 -5.56
N GLN A 42 26.74 -6.36 -6.13
CA GLN A 42 28.05 -6.14 -6.74
C GLN A 42 28.98 -5.49 -5.73
N ALA A 43 30.20 -6.03 -5.58
CA ALA A 43 31.27 -5.38 -4.81
C ALA A 43 31.47 -3.93 -5.28
N PRO A 44 31.60 -2.95 -4.37
CA PRO A 44 31.85 -3.09 -2.93
C PRO A 44 30.59 -3.20 -2.05
N TYR A 45 29.47 -3.71 -2.59
CA TYR A 45 28.20 -3.92 -1.90
C TYR A 45 27.60 -2.64 -1.31
N ALA A 46 27.64 -1.57 -2.09
CA ALA A 46 27.10 -0.28 -1.69
C ALA A 46 25.59 -0.37 -1.34
N PRO A 47 25.07 0.52 -0.48
CA PRO A 47 23.65 0.63 -0.21
C PRO A 47 22.81 0.68 -1.50
N LEU A 48 21.66 0.00 -1.49
CA LEU A 48 20.77 -0.04 -2.63
C LEU A 48 20.31 1.38 -3.01
N SER A 49 20.65 1.80 -4.23
CA SER A 49 20.29 3.13 -4.73
C SER A 49 18.83 3.17 -5.20
N LYS A 50 18.29 4.40 -5.35
CA LYS A 50 16.96 4.60 -5.96
C LYS A 50 16.88 4.03 -7.38
N SER A 51 17.93 4.18 -8.18
CA SER A 51 17.99 3.62 -9.54
C SER A 51 18.05 2.09 -9.53
N GLY A 52 18.77 1.50 -8.58
CA GLY A 52 18.79 0.05 -8.35
C GLY A 52 17.42 -0.49 -7.98
N LEU A 53 16.72 0.15 -7.03
CA LEU A 53 15.35 -0.21 -6.66
C LEU A 53 14.39 -0.09 -7.85
N LYS A 54 14.49 0.99 -8.65
CA LYS A 54 13.67 1.17 -9.85
C LYS A 54 13.89 0.04 -10.86
N LYS A 55 15.15 -0.40 -11.06
CA LYS A 55 15.47 -1.55 -11.92
C LYS A 55 14.87 -2.85 -11.37
N LEU A 56 14.98 -3.11 -10.07
CA LEU A 56 14.37 -4.30 -9.45
C LEU A 56 12.85 -4.36 -9.70
N ILE A 57 12.15 -3.25 -9.48
CA ILE A 57 10.71 -3.17 -9.69
C ILE A 57 10.36 -3.32 -11.18
N ALA A 58 11.15 -2.75 -12.09
CA ALA A 58 10.94 -2.94 -13.53
C ALA A 58 11.11 -4.40 -13.94
N THR A 59 12.13 -5.10 -13.42
CA THR A 59 12.30 -6.54 -13.66
C THR A 59 11.10 -7.35 -13.16
N ILE A 60 10.58 -7.03 -11.97
CA ILE A 60 9.37 -7.66 -11.43
C ILE A 60 8.17 -7.39 -12.34
N ASN A 61 7.99 -6.13 -12.79
CA ASN A 61 6.91 -5.75 -13.71
C ASN A 61 6.93 -6.59 -14.98
N GLU A 62 8.07 -6.70 -15.66
CA GLU A 62 8.18 -7.46 -16.91
C GLU A 62 7.90 -8.95 -16.69
N LYS A 63 8.40 -9.53 -15.60
CA LYS A 63 8.15 -10.94 -15.28
C LYS A 63 6.68 -11.22 -14.97
N ILE A 64 6.01 -10.33 -14.23
CA ILE A 64 4.58 -10.48 -13.94
C ILE A 64 3.75 -10.27 -15.21
N LYS A 65 4.07 -9.25 -16.01
CA LYS A 65 3.39 -8.98 -17.28
C LYS A 65 3.51 -10.14 -18.26
N SER A 66 4.67 -10.77 -18.35
CA SER A 66 4.88 -11.95 -19.19
C SER A 66 4.10 -13.18 -18.69
N LYS A 67 4.01 -13.39 -17.37
CA LYS A 67 3.36 -14.57 -16.79
C LYS A 67 1.83 -14.41 -16.67
N HIS A 68 1.36 -13.18 -16.49
CA HIS A 68 -0.04 -12.84 -16.25
C HIS A 68 -0.46 -11.63 -17.11
N PRO A 69 -0.43 -11.75 -18.45
CA PRO A 69 -0.72 -10.64 -19.35
C PRO A 69 -2.15 -10.09 -19.21
N GLN A 70 -3.10 -10.93 -18.77
CA GLN A 70 -4.50 -10.54 -18.58
C GLN A 70 -4.67 -9.37 -17.60
N PHE A 71 -3.77 -9.20 -16.63
CA PHE A 71 -3.85 -8.08 -15.69
C PHE A 71 -3.38 -6.75 -16.29
N PHE A 72 -2.80 -6.75 -17.49
CA PHE A 72 -2.27 -5.55 -18.17
C PHE A 72 -3.00 -5.27 -19.48
N ASP A 73 -4.10 -5.98 -19.76
CA ASP A 73 -4.90 -5.77 -20.96
C ASP A 73 -5.81 -4.56 -20.79
N LYS A 74 -5.51 -3.50 -21.53
CA LYS A 74 -6.19 -2.20 -21.47
C LYS A 74 -7.66 -2.24 -21.90
N ASN A 75 -8.14 -3.35 -22.46
CA ASN A 75 -9.56 -3.55 -22.73
C ASN A 75 -10.39 -3.71 -21.45
N TYR A 76 -9.75 -4.04 -20.32
CA TYR A 76 -10.40 -4.18 -19.03
C TYR A 76 -10.25 -2.92 -18.18
N VAL A 77 -11.34 -2.52 -17.53
CA VAL A 77 -11.41 -1.31 -16.68
C VAL A 77 -10.50 -1.40 -15.45
N ASP A 78 -10.18 -2.60 -15.00
CA ASP A 78 -9.32 -2.89 -13.85
C ASP A 78 -7.88 -3.24 -14.23
N SER A 79 -7.50 -3.00 -15.49
CA SER A 79 -6.15 -3.24 -15.98
C SER A 79 -5.09 -2.42 -15.23
N ILE A 80 -3.94 -3.06 -15.02
CA ILE A 80 -2.77 -2.47 -14.39
C ILE A 80 -1.87 -1.92 -15.49
N ASP A 81 -1.58 -0.62 -15.45
CA ASP A 81 -0.62 -0.01 -16.39
C ASP A 81 0.79 -0.58 -16.22
N LYS A 82 1.29 -0.53 -14.98
CA LYS A 82 2.60 -1.04 -14.57
C LYS A 82 2.68 -1.20 -13.06
N ILE A 83 3.43 -2.18 -12.62
CA ILE A 83 3.88 -2.29 -11.23
C ILE A 83 5.00 -1.28 -11.01
N SER A 84 4.82 -0.42 -10.02
CA SER A 84 5.80 0.59 -9.63
C SER A 84 5.84 0.74 -8.12
N ALA A 85 6.88 1.39 -7.58
CA ALA A 85 6.98 1.63 -6.13
C ALA A 85 5.78 2.42 -5.60
N HIS A 86 5.24 3.34 -6.41
CA HIS A 86 4.05 4.09 -6.07
C HIS A 86 2.81 3.20 -6.02
N ILE A 87 2.61 2.33 -7.01
CA ILE A 87 1.49 1.38 -7.01
C ILE A 87 1.55 0.45 -5.80
N LEU A 88 2.74 -0.07 -5.45
CA LEU A 88 2.90 -0.87 -4.22
C LEU A 88 2.46 -0.08 -2.97
N ARG A 89 2.80 1.21 -2.91
CA ARG A 89 2.40 2.09 -1.80
C ARG A 89 0.89 2.39 -1.79
N HIS A 90 0.26 2.55 -2.96
CA HIS A 90 -1.20 2.67 -3.10
C HIS A 90 -1.91 1.39 -2.64
N THR A 91 -1.45 0.22 -3.08
CA THR A 91 -1.99 -1.08 -2.67
C THR A 91 -1.89 -1.27 -1.16
N TRP A 92 -0.73 -0.95 -0.57
CA TRP A 92 -0.57 -0.98 0.89
C TRP A 92 -1.55 -0.03 1.60
N ALA A 93 -1.69 1.21 1.12
CA ALA A 93 -2.60 2.18 1.74
C ALA A 93 -4.07 1.73 1.64
N TYR A 94 -4.48 1.17 0.50
CA TYR A 94 -5.79 0.56 0.31
C TYR A 94 -6.04 -0.55 1.33
N MET A 95 -5.11 -1.51 1.45
CA MET A 95 -5.26 -2.66 2.35
C MET A 95 -5.33 -2.23 3.81
N MET A 96 -4.46 -1.31 4.23
CA MET A 96 -4.44 -0.81 5.60
C MET A 96 -5.70 0.00 5.93
N LEU A 97 -6.15 0.87 5.02
CA LEU A 97 -7.39 1.62 5.24
C LEU A 97 -8.59 0.69 5.38
N LYS A 98 -8.70 -0.29 4.49
CA LYS A 98 -9.76 -1.30 4.53
C LYS A 98 -9.77 -2.05 5.85
N HIS A 99 -8.61 -2.53 6.29
CA HIS A 99 -8.48 -3.26 7.55
C HIS A 99 -8.85 -2.39 8.76
N SER A 100 -8.29 -1.18 8.88
CA SER A 100 -8.63 -0.27 9.98
C SER A 100 -10.09 0.15 9.96
N TYR A 101 -10.66 0.41 8.78
CA TYR A 101 -12.08 0.74 8.63
C TYR A 101 -12.96 -0.39 9.18
N GLN A 102 -12.68 -1.63 8.79
CA GLN A 102 -13.40 -2.80 9.29
C GLN A 102 -13.30 -2.91 10.81
N SER A 103 -12.11 -2.71 11.41
CA SER A 103 -11.96 -2.76 12.87
C SER A 103 -12.72 -1.67 13.62
N TYR A 104 -12.92 -0.50 13.01
CA TYR A 104 -13.66 0.59 13.67
C TYR A 104 -15.17 0.47 13.53
N LEU A 105 -15.68 -0.32 12.57
CA LEU A 105 -17.12 -0.53 12.42
C LEU A 105 -17.75 -1.23 13.64
N ASP A 106 -16.95 -1.93 14.45
CA ASP A 106 -17.41 -2.61 15.67
C ASP A 106 -17.79 -1.62 16.78
N SER A 107 -17.28 -0.39 16.74
CA SER A 107 -17.44 0.61 17.81
C SER A 107 -17.95 1.97 17.34
N TYR A 108 -18.00 2.21 16.03
CA TYR A 108 -18.33 3.50 15.44
C TYR A 108 -19.27 3.35 14.26
N ASN A 109 -20.05 4.41 14.00
CA ASN A 109 -20.82 4.47 12.76
C ASN A 109 -19.89 4.57 11.53
N LYS A 110 -20.43 4.35 10.32
CA LYS A 110 -19.64 4.31 9.08
C LYS A 110 -18.81 5.56 8.82
N ALA A 111 -19.30 6.76 9.19
CA ALA A 111 -18.57 8.01 8.95
C ALA A 111 -17.39 8.13 9.91
N GLN A 112 -17.64 7.96 11.21
CA GLN A 112 -16.61 7.99 12.26
C GLN A 112 -15.56 6.89 12.07
N ALA A 113 -15.97 5.68 11.66
CA ALA A 113 -15.05 4.59 11.37
C ALA A 113 -14.10 4.94 10.21
N MET A 114 -14.59 5.62 9.17
CA MET A 114 -13.77 6.05 8.04
C MET A 114 -12.78 7.14 8.46
N GLU A 115 -13.22 8.15 9.23
CA GLU A 115 -12.36 9.21 9.75
C GLU A 115 -11.23 8.64 10.62
N ASN A 116 -11.57 7.75 11.56
CA ASN A 116 -10.59 7.08 12.42
C ASN A 116 -9.62 6.21 11.62
N ALA A 117 -10.10 5.49 10.61
CA ALA A 117 -9.25 4.67 9.75
C ALA A 117 -8.27 5.50 8.91
N ILE A 118 -8.72 6.66 8.40
CA ILE A 118 -7.87 7.62 7.66
C ILE A 118 -6.79 8.20 8.58
N GLU A 119 -7.14 8.54 9.82
CA GLU A 119 -6.16 9.04 10.80
C GLU A 119 -5.12 7.97 11.17
N SER A 120 -5.56 6.73 11.37
CA SER A 120 -4.64 5.60 11.61
C SER A 120 -3.72 5.36 10.42
N LEU A 121 -4.25 5.40 9.19
CA LEU A 121 -3.43 5.33 7.98
C LEU A 121 -2.42 6.48 7.91
N ARG A 122 -2.82 7.71 8.24
CA ARG A 122 -1.96 8.90 8.26
C ARG A 122 -0.76 8.70 9.19
N LYS A 123 -1.02 8.25 10.42
CA LYS A 123 0.02 7.96 11.42
C LYS A 123 0.97 6.87 10.95
N MET A 124 0.45 5.73 10.48
CA MET A 124 1.27 4.62 9.97
C MET A 124 2.13 5.02 8.77
N ALA A 125 1.58 5.84 7.88
CA ALA A 125 2.27 6.29 6.69
C ALA A 125 3.29 7.41 6.95
N GLY A 126 3.18 8.10 8.10
CA GLY A 126 4.01 9.25 8.47
C GLY A 126 3.69 10.50 7.65
N TRP A 127 2.42 10.70 7.30
CA TRP A 127 1.96 11.93 6.65
C TRP A 127 1.64 13.01 7.70
N SER A 128 1.86 14.27 7.36
CA SER A 128 1.52 15.39 8.24
C SER A 128 0.01 15.48 8.46
N LEU A 129 -0.41 16.11 9.57
CA LEU A 129 -1.81 16.24 9.97
C LEU A 129 -2.71 16.80 8.86
N ASN A 130 -2.21 17.79 8.12
CA ASN A 130 -2.96 18.49 7.05
C ASN A 130 -2.70 17.90 5.65
N SER A 131 -2.07 16.73 5.57
CA SER A 131 -1.74 16.11 4.28
C SER A 131 -2.98 15.46 3.65
N THR A 132 -3.18 15.70 2.35
CA THR A 132 -4.19 15.01 1.53
C THR A 132 -3.75 13.60 1.10
N MET A 133 -2.51 13.22 1.41
CA MET A 133 -1.92 11.96 0.97
C MET A 133 -2.68 10.69 1.40
N PRO A 134 -3.29 10.58 2.59
CA PRO A 134 -4.16 9.44 2.90
C PRO A 134 -5.26 9.22 1.86
N TYR A 135 -5.94 10.31 1.48
CA TYR A 135 -7.03 10.28 0.51
C TYR A 135 -6.53 9.92 -0.88
N LEU A 136 -5.38 10.48 -1.31
CA LEU A 136 -4.81 10.19 -2.62
C LEU A 136 -4.36 8.73 -2.73
N TYR A 137 -3.65 8.24 -1.72
CA TYR A 137 -3.06 6.90 -1.76
C TYR A 137 -4.10 5.78 -1.60
N ALA A 138 -5.14 6.00 -0.80
CA ALA A 138 -6.22 5.04 -0.57
C ALA A 138 -7.53 5.37 -1.33
N SER A 139 -7.47 6.28 -2.31
CA SER A 139 -8.62 6.79 -3.07
C SER A 139 -9.53 5.71 -3.63
N ARG A 140 -8.95 4.59 -4.09
CA ARG A 140 -9.72 3.44 -4.60
C ARG A 140 -10.67 2.88 -3.54
N PHE A 141 -10.21 2.66 -2.31
CA PHE A 141 -11.05 2.13 -1.24
C PHE A 141 -12.17 3.10 -0.88
N ILE A 142 -11.84 4.40 -0.80
CA ILE A 142 -12.81 5.46 -0.48
C ILE A 142 -13.91 5.51 -1.54
N SER A 143 -13.51 5.45 -2.82
CA SER A 143 -14.43 5.48 -3.96
C SER A 143 -15.32 4.23 -4.00
N GLU A 144 -14.75 3.04 -3.77
CA GLU A 144 -15.51 1.79 -3.67
C GLU A 144 -16.54 1.85 -2.54
N ASN A 145 -16.15 2.32 -1.36
CA ASN A 145 -17.04 2.42 -0.21
C ASN A 145 -18.17 3.46 -0.42
N ALA A 146 -17.86 4.61 -1.04
CA ALA A 146 -18.84 5.61 -1.40
C ALA A 146 -19.83 5.09 -2.45
N ASN A 147 -19.33 4.38 -3.47
CA ASN A 147 -20.17 3.76 -4.49
C ASN A 147 -21.12 2.71 -3.90
N LEU A 148 -20.63 1.85 -2.99
CA LEU A 148 -21.47 0.88 -2.28
C LEU A 148 -22.59 1.56 -1.47
N ALA A 149 -22.29 2.67 -0.78
CA ALA A 149 -23.31 3.43 -0.06
C ALA A 149 -24.36 4.02 -1.01
N ASN A 150 -23.95 4.51 -2.17
CA ASN A 150 -24.86 5.03 -3.19
C ASN A 150 -25.77 3.94 -3.76
N ILE A 151 -25.22 2.77 -4.10
CA ILE A 151 -25.99 1.62 -4.59
C ILE A 151 -27.02 1.17 -3.54
N GLN A 152 -26.62 1.09 -2.26
CA GLN A 152 -27.53 0.75 -1.15
C GLN A 152 -28.67 1.76 -1.04
N ARG A 153 -28.39 3.06 -1.18
CA ARG A 153 -29.41 4.11 -1.16
C ARG A 153 -30.39 3.97 -2.32
N ILE A 154 -29.91 3.80 -3.55
CA ILE A 154 -30.76 3.68 -4.74
C ILE A 154 -31.65 2.43 -4.65
N THR A 155 -31.09 1.30 -4.23
CA THR A 155 -31.84 0.03 -4.14
C THR A 155 -32.93 0.10 -3.06
N LYS A 156 -32.65 0.72 -1.91
CA LYS A 156 -33.67 0.95 -0.86
C LYS A 156 -34.81 1.85 -1.34
N VAL A 157 -34.50 2.84 -2.17
CA VAL A 157 -35.49 3.76 -2.74
C VAL A 157 -36.35 3.03 -3.78
N GLY A 158 -35.77 2.18 -4.63
CA GLY A 158 -36.53 1.36 -5.59
C GLY A 158 -37.56 0.44 -4.93
N ALA A 159 -37.19 -0.24 -3.84
CA ALA A 159 -38.10 -1.11 -3.10
C ALA A 159 -39.29 -0.38 -2.43
N HIS A 160 -39.22 0.94 -2.27
CA HIS A 160 -40.31 1.75 -1.70
C HIS A 160 -41.35 2.19 -2.74
N TYR A 161 -41.08 2.03 -4.04
CA TYR A 161 -41.99 2.42 -5.13
C TYR A 161 -42.67 1.22 -5.81
N ASP A 162 -42.39 -0.01 -5.40
CA ASP A 162 -42.97 -1.25 -5.94
C ASP A 162 -44.15 -1.79 -5.10
N HIS A 163 -44.89 -0.93 -4.38
CA HIS A 163 -46.07 -1.29 -3.58
C HIS A 163 -47.28 -0.41 -3.91
#